data_AF-L8HPJ1-F1
#
_entry.id   AF-L8HPJ1-F1
#
_cell.length_a   1.000
_cell.length_b   1.000
_cell.length_c   1.000
_cell.angle_alpha   90.00
_cell.angle_beta   90.00
_cell.angle_gamma   90.00
#
_symmetry.space_group_name_H-M   'P 1'
#
loop_
_entity.id
_entity.type
_entity.pdbx_description
1 polymer ?
#
loop_
_entity_poly.entity_id
_entity_poly.type
_entity_poly.pdbx_seq_one_letter_code
_entity_poly.pdbx_strand_id
1 'polypeptide(L)'
;AMLSVVDLSLVSVTVPRMLGIFWMNAKEISFNACLTQMFFIPSFYVMESGVLLAMAFDRFVAIWHPLRYTTVLSNSLLAKMALAVLARAVAVLTPAPILVKRLESFQTHIIAYSYCAYMAVVHIACGDLSDHIVYGLMVIVASVGFDLFFIILSYGLILHAVFRIPSWEARGKAFSTCGSHLCVIALFYSPVIFSVLAQVLGYRMAPHLQIIIDNLYFLVP
;
A
#
# COMPACT_ATOMS: atom_id res chain seq x y z
N ALA A 1 -1.46 4.44 17.16
CA ALA A 1 -0.86 5.76 16.89
C ALA A 1 -0.29 5.82 15.47
N MET A 2 0.70 4.99 15.11
CA MET A 2 1.28 5.03 13.75
C MET A 2 0.26 4.75 12.64
N LEU A 3 -0.47 3.62 12.71
CA LEU A 3 -1.49 3.28 11.72
C LEU A 3 -2.51 4.42 11.57
N SER A 4 -3.11 4.87 12.67
CA SER A 4 -4.07 5.98 12.69
C SER A 4 -3.54 7.30 12.10
N VAL A 5 -2.25 7.59 12.24
CA VAL A 5 -1.63 8.76 11.61
C VAL A 5 -1.49 8.57 10.10
N VAL A 6 -1.14 7.36 9.66
CA VAL A 6 -1.10 7.03 8.22
C VAL A 6 -2.50 7.09 7.63
N ASP A 7 -3.50 6.48 8.26
CA ASP A 7 -4.89 6.49 7.81
C ASP A 7 -5.42 7.92 7.70
N LEU A 8 -5.19 8.74 8.74
CA LEU A 8 -5.62 10.14 8.74
C LEU A 8 -4.92 10.95 7.65
N SER A 9 -3.63 10.69 7.41
CA SER A 9 -2.86 11.37 6.37
C SER A 9 -3.34 10.96 4.97
N LEU A 10 -3.62 9.67 4.77
CA LEU A 10 -4.16 9.14 3.52
C LEU A 10 -5.53 9.78 3.24
N VAL A 11 -6.45 9.71 4.21
CA VAL A 11 -7.80 10.30 4.13
C VAL A 11 -7.74 11.81 3.89
N SER A 12 -6.83 12.52 4.56
CA SER A 12 -6.65 13.97 4.38
C SER A 12 -6.15 14.35 2.98
N VAL A 13 -5.51 13.42 2.25
CA VAL A 13 -5.06 13.65 0.88
C VAL A 13 -6.08 13.18 -0.15
N THR A 14 -6.75 12.05 0.08
CA THR A 14 -7.76 11.51 -0.85
C THR A 14 -9.12 12.19 -0.76
N VAL A 15 -9.63 12.48 0.43
CA VAL A 15 -10.99 13.04 0.62
C VAL A 15 -11.15 14.44 0.02
N PRO A 16 -10.24 15.42 0.24
CA PRO A 16 -10.38 16.74 -0.38
C PRO A 16 -10.33 16.66 -1.91
N ARG A 17 -9.59 15.68 -2.46
CA ARG A 17 -9.48 15.50 -3.90
C ARG A 17 -10.75 14.89 -4.49
N MET A 18 -11.30 13.86 -3.84
CA MET A 18 -12.59 13.27 -4.20
C MET A 18 -13.70 14.33 -4.19
N LEU A 19 -13.74 15.15 -3.14
CA LEU A 19 -14.67 16.28 -3.05
C LEU A 19 -14.47 17.29 -4.19
N GLY A 20 -13.22 17.62 -4.55
CA GLY A 20 -12.93 18.52 -5.67
C GLY A 20 -13.40 17.98 -7.03
N ILE A 21 -13.28 16.67 -7.26
CA ILE A 21 -13.72 16.05 -8.52
C ILE A 21 -15.24 15.96 -8.60
N PHE A 22 -15.90 15.49 -7.52
CA PHE A 22 -17.35 15.28 -7.52
C PHE A 22 -18.16 16.56 -7.34
N TRP A 23 -17.66 17.54 -6.57
CA TRP A 23 -18.44 18.73 -6.20
C TRP A 23 -18.03 20.01 -6.94
N MET A 24 -16.75 20.13 -7.33
CA MET A 24 -16.21 21.37 -7.92
C MET A 24 -15.94 21.27 -9.43
N ASN A 25 -16.29 20.14 -10.07
CA ASN A 25 -16.05 19.89 -11.49
C ASN A 25 -14.56 20.07 -11.91
N ALA A 26 -13.63 19.84 -10.97
CA ALA A 26 -12.19 19.99 -11.16
C ALA A 26 -11.62 18.81 -11.96
N LYS A 27 -11.96 18.76 -13.26
CA LYS A 27 -11.56 17.71 -14.21
C LYS A 27 -10.09 17.76 -14.62
N GLU A 28 -9.39 18.84 -14.28
CA GLU A 28 -7.99 19.05 -14.65
C GLU A 28 -7.10 19.11 -13.40
N ILE A 29 -5.91 18.52 -13.51
CA ILE A 29 -4.85 18.57 -12.50
C ILE A 29 -3.68 19.34 -13.09
N SER A 30 -3.16 20.32 -12.34
CA SER A 30 -1.90 20.95 -12.72
C SER A 30 -0.74 19.96 -12.58
N PHE A 31 0.25 20.05 -13.46
CA PHE A 31 1.38 19.12 -13.49
C PHE A 31 2.10 19.00 -12.13
N ASN A 32 2.31 20.12 -11.43
CA ASN A 32 2.93 20.10 -10.10
C ASN A 32 2.06 19.41 -9.03
N ALA A 33 0.74 19.57 -9.10
CA ALA A 33 -0.19 18.85 -8.23
C ALA A 33 -0.20 17.34 -8.54
N CYS A 34 -0.10 16.96 -9.82
CA CYS A 34 0.08 15.56 -10.24
C CYS A 34 1.35 14.94 -9.65
N LEU A 35 2.50 15.61 -9.78
CA LEU A 35 3.78 15.12 -9.22
C LEU A 35 3.71 14.95 -7.71
N THR A 36 3.02 15.85 -7.03
CA THR A 36 2.81 15.80 -5.58
C THR A 36 1.97 14.56 -5.22
N GLN A 37 0.84 14.33 -5.90
CA GLN A 37 -0.01 13.16 -5.68
C GLN A 37 0.69 11.83 -5.98
N MET A 38 1.47 11.81 -7.06
CA MET A 38 2.24 10.63 -7.48
C MET A 38 3.21 10.15 -6.41
N PHE A 39 3.69 11.05 -5.54
CA PHE A 39 4.52 10.69 -4.40
C PHE A 39 3.71 10.33 -3.15
N PHE A 40 2.83 11.23 -2.69
CA PHE A 40 2.21 11.09 -1.38
C PHE A 40 1.23 9.92 -1.29
N ILE A 41 0.41 9.72 -2.32
CA ILE A 41 -0.64 8.69 -2.29
C ILE A 41 -0.03 7.29 -2.19
N PRO A 42 0.91 6.87 -3.07
CA PRO A 42 1.58 5.59 -2.91
C PRO A 42 2.42 5.52 -1.63
N SER A 43 2.98 6.64 -1.15
CA SER A 43 3.79 6.64 0.07
C SER A 43 2.98 6.24 1.29
N PHE A 44 1.78 6.80 1.45
CA PHE A 44 0.91 6.42 2.55
C PHE A 44 0.49 4.95 2.46
N TYR A 45 0.15 4.47 1.26
CA TYR A 45 -0.18 3.06 1.07
C TYR A 45 1.00 2.13 1.46
N VAL A 46 2.22 2.44 1.02
CA VAL A 46 3.43 1.66 1.38
C VAL A 46 3.73 1.74 2.89
N MET A 47 3.42 2.87 3.52
CA MET A 47 3.56 3.03 4.98
C MET A 47 2.53 2.18 5.73
N GLU A 48 1.26 2.19 5.31
CA GLU A 48 0.18 1.41 5.90
C GLU A 48 0.47 -0.09 5.78
N SER A 49 0.84 -0.53 4.59
CA SER A 49 1.34 -1.89 4.29
C SER A 49 2.51 -2.30 5.19
N GLY A 50 3.49 -1.40 5.38
CA GLY A 50 4.63 -1.63 6.26
C GLY A 50 4.24 -1.71 7.74
N VAL A 51 3.22 -0.97 8.18
CA VAL A 51 2.66 -1.07 9.53
C VAL A 51 1.91 -2.39 9.71
N LEU A 52 1.14 -2.86 8.72
CA LEU A 52 0.50 -4.18 8.74
C LEU A 52 1.54 -5.30 8.86
N LEU A 53 2.64 -5.20 8.13
CA LEU A 53 3.78 -6.11 8.29
C LEU A 53 4.36 -6.06 9.71
N ALA A 54 4.60 -4.87 10.26
CA ALA A 54 5.11 -4.73 11.62
C ALA A 54 4.15 -5.34 12.67
N MET A 55 2.84 -5.20 12.48
CA MET A 55 1.82 -5.83 13.32
C MET A 55 1.80 -7.36 13.15
N ALA A 56 2.02 -7.89 11.94
CA ALA A 56 2.14 -9.34 11.72
C ALA A 56 3.36 -9.90 12.46
N PHE A 57 4.48 -9.17 12.42
CA PHE A 57 5.69 -9.53 13.15
C PHE A 57 5.51 -9.46 14.68
N ASP A 58 4.83 -8.43 15.19
CA ASP A 58 4.44 -8.33 16.61
C ASP A 58 3.69 -9.58 17.08
N ARG A 59 2.66 -9.99 16.33
CA ARG A 59 1.85 -11.18 16.64
C ARG A 59 2.67 -12.46 16.58
N PHE A 60 3.59 -12.56 15.62
CA PHE A 60 4.52 -13.68 15.54
C PHE A 60 5.38 -13.78 16.80
N VAL A 61 6.04 -12.69 17.22
CA VAL A 61 6.90 -12.69 18.42
C VAL A 61 6.08 -12.99 19.68
N ALA A 62 4.88 -12.45 19.80
CA ALA A 62 4.00 -12.67 20.94
C ALA A 62 3.61 -14.16 21.11
N ILE A 63 3.39 -14.88 20.01
CA ILE A 63 2.99 -16.30 20.03
C ILE A 63 4.21 -17.22 20.14
N TRP A 64 5.28 -16.92 19.41
CA TRP A 64 6.45 -17.79 19.33
C TRP A 64 7.38 -17.65 20.55
N HIS A 65 7.52 -16.44 21.11
CA HIS A 65 8.42 -16.14 22.23
C HIS A 65 7.76 -15.26 23.32
N PRO A 66 6.67 -15.73 23.96
CA PRO A 66 5.90 -14.92 24.92
C PRO A 66 6.76 -14.40 26.09
N LEU A 67 7.69 -15.20 26.61
CA LEU A 67 8.57 -14.82 27.72
C LEU A 67 9.62 -13.76 27.37
N ARG A 68 9.95 -13.60 26.09
CA ARG A 68 10.97 -12.65 25.61
C ARG A 68 10.37 -11.48 24.85
N TYR A 69 9.03 -11.42 24.73
CA TYR A 69 8.33 -10.43 23.93
C TYR A 69 8.79 -8.99 24.21
N THR A 70 8.87 -8.59 25.48
CA THR A 70 9.28 -7.22 25.88
C THR A 70 10.75 -6.91 25.62
N THR A 71 11.60 -7.94 25.56
CA THR A 71 13.04 -7.78 25.26
C THR A 71 13.32 -7.74 23.77
N VAL A 72 12.57 -8.52 22.98
CA VAL A 72 12.64 -8.53 21.52
C VAL A 72 11.97 -7.29 20.95
N LEU A 73 10.72 -7.02 21.33
CA LEU A 73 9.91 -5.92 20.82
C LEU A 73 10.00 -4.70 21.75
N SER A 74 11.21 -4.16 21.89
CA SER A 74 11.44 -2.92 22.65
C SER A 74 10.90 -1.69 21.90
N ASN A 75 10.64 -0.61 22.63
CA ASN A 75 10.27 0.69 22.03
C ASN A 75 11.33 1.19 21.02
N SER A 76 12.61 0.88 21.25
CA SER A 76 13.69 1.20 20.31
C SER A 76 13.53 0.44 18.98
N LEU A 77 13.18 -0.86 19.04
CA LEU A 77 12.94 -1.63 17.83
C LEU A 77 11.70 -1.12 17.08
N LEU A 78 10.62 -0.84 17.79
CA LEU A 78 9.41 -0.26 17.18
C LEU A 78 9.71 1.07 16.46
N ALA A 79 10.49 1.95 17.08
CA ALA A 79 10.92 3.20 16.45
C ALA A 79 11.80 2.97 15.20
N LYS A 80 12.69 1.96 15.24
CA LYS A 80 13.51 1.58 14.07
C LYS A 80 12.65 1.01 12.95
N MET A 81 11.66 0.19 13.26
CA MET A 81 10.71 -0.33 12.26
C MET A 81 9.92 0.81 11.62
N ALA A 82 9.43 1.76 12.42
CA ALA A 82 8.74 2.95 11.94
C ALA A 82 9.61 3.77 10.97
N LEU A 83 10.85 4.03 11.36
CA LEU A 83 11.80 4.77 10.54
C LEU A 83 12.17 4.02 9.26
N ALA A 84 12.32 2.70 9.33
CA ALA A 84 12.62 1.86 8.17
C ALA A 84 11.46 1.87 7.16
N VAL A 85 10.20 1.78 7.63
CA VAL A 85 9.01 1.88 6.77
C VAL A 85 8.96 3.23 6.07
N LEU A 86 9.18 4.33 6.80
CA LEU A 86 9.21 5.67 6.24
C LEU A 86 10.35 5.84 5.22
N ALA A 87 11.57 5.46 5.59
CA ALA A 87 12.75 5.57 4.73
C ALA A 87 12.58 4.75 3.44
N ARG A 88 12.03 3.54 3.53
CA ARG A 88 11.71 2.69 2.38
C ARG A 88 10.70 3.38 1.45
N ALA A 89 9.59 3.88 1.99
CA ALA A 89 8.56 4.56 1.18
C ALA A 89 9.16 5.73 0.41
N VAL A 90 9.92 6.59 1.09
CA VAL A 90 10.63 7.72 0.47
C VAL A 90 11.60 7.22 -0.62
N ALA A 91 12.49 6.28 -0.29
CA ALA A 91 13.52 5.81 -1.22
C ALA A 91 12.94 5.18 -2.49
N VAL A 92 11.87 4.39 -2.36
CA VAL A 92 11.24 3.70 -3.50
C VAL A 92 10.38 4.64 -4.34
N LEU A 93 9.77 5.67 -3.76
CA LEU A 93 8.76 6.48 -4.45
C LEU A 93 9.26 7.86 -4.90
N THR A 94 10.30 8.42 -4.28
CA THR A 94 10.90 9.69 -4.71
C THR A 94 11.40 9.71 -6.15
N PRO A 95 11.96 8.63 -6.73
CA PRO A 95 12.43 8.67 -8.11
C PRO A 95 11.30 8.83 -9.14
N ALA A 96 10.07 8.39 -8.82
CA ALA A 96 8.92 8.45 -9.71
C ALA A 96 8.61 9.88 -10.24
N PRO A 97 8.38 10.90 -9.38
CA PRO A 97 8.13 12.26 -9.87
C PRO A 97 9.35 12.88 -10.57
N ILE A 98 10.58 12.49 -10.20
CA ILE A 98 11.81 12.97 -10.86
C ILE A 98 11.89 12.43 -12.30
N LEU A 99 11.63 11.12 -12.46
CA LEU A 99 11.62 10.45 -13.76
C LEU A 99 10.53 11.04 -14.67
N VAL A 100 9.34 11.29 -14.14
CA VAL A 100 8.26 11.93 -14.91
C VAL A 100 8.63 13.36 -15.33
N LYS A 101 9.27 14.14 -14.46
CA LYS A 101 9.70 15.50 -14.82
C LYS A 101 10.76 15.53 -15.92
N ARG A 102 11.50 14.44 -16.12
CA ARG A 102 12.51 14.30 -17.17
C ARG A 102 11.94 13.88 -18.52
N LEU A 103 10.67 13.47 -18.59
CA LEU A 103 10.03 13.15 -19.86
C LEU A 103 9.88 14.43 -20.68
N GLU A 104 10.47 14.45 -21.87
CA GLU A 104 10.58 15.64 -22.72
C GLU A 104 9.31 15.95 -23.51
N SER A 105 8.42 14.96 -23.69
CA SER A 105 7.19 15.12 -24.48
C SER A 105 6.03 14.25 -23.97
N PHE A 106 4.87 14.87 -23.83
CA PHE A 106 3.60 14.23 -23.51
C PHE A 106 2.61 14.44 -24.66
N GLN A 107 1.78 13.45 -24.97
CA GLN A 107 0.75 13.58 -26.01
C GLN A 107 -0.32 14.62 -25.65
N THR A 108 -0.62 14.76 -24.35
CA THR A 108 -1.51 15.77 -23.80
C THR A 108 -0.99 16.22 -22.42
N HIS A 109 -1.16 17.51 -22.09
CA HIS A 109 -0.87 18.04 -20.74
C HIS A 109 -2.07 17.94 -19.79
N ILE A 110 -3.21 17.43 -20.27
CA ILE A 110 -4.44 17.26 -19.50
C ILE A 110 -4.57 15.78 -19.14
N ILE A 111 -4.49 15.48 -17.84
CA ILE A 111 -4.59 14.13 -17.28
C ILE A 111 -6.06 13.90 -16.88
N ALA A 112 -6.80 13.18 -17.72
CA ALA A 112 -8.22 12.87 -17.51
C ALA A 112 -8.46 11.70 -16.52
N TYR A 113 -7.63 11.61 -15.47
CA TYR A 113 -7.74 10.60 -14.42
C TYR A 113 -8.02 11.27 -13.07
N SER A 114 -8.78 10.57 -12.21
CA SER A 114 -9.13 11.03 -10.85
C SER A 114 -7.92 11.12 -9.90
N TYR A 115 -6.82 10.42 -10.21
CA TYR A 115 -5.57 10.44 -9.48
C TYR A 115 -4.37 10.34 -10.44
N CYS A 116 -3.24 10.95 -10.07
CA CYS A 116 -2.03 10.88 -10.89
C CYS A 116 -1.18 9.64 -10.56
N ALA A 117 -1.52 8.50 -11.19
CA ALA A 117 -0.72 7.28 -11.08
C ALA A 117 0.56 7.38 -11.93
N TYR A 118 1.69 6.87 -11.43
CA TYR A 118 2.94 6.83 -12.18
C TYR A 118 2.80 6.16 -13.56
N MET A 119 2.18 4.97 -13.60
CA MET A 119 1.92 4.25 -14.85
C MET A 119 0.93 4.97 -15.77
N ALA A 120 -0.06 5.68 -15.23
CA ALA A 120 -1.02 6.45 -16.04
C ALA A 120 -0.34 7.63 -16.75
N VAL A 121 0.64 8.28 -16.10
CA VAL A 121 1.42 9.37 -16.71
C VAL A 121 2.45 8.86 -17.70
N VAL A 122 3.08 7.73 -17.40
CA VAL A 122 4.03 7.07 -18.33
C VAL A 122 3.30 6.66 -19.62
N HIS A 123 2.08 6.15 -19.55
CA HIS A 123 1.33 5.67 -20.72
C HIS A 123 0.91 6.79 -21.71
N ILE A 124 0.88 8.06 -21.29
CA ILE A 124 0.58 9.21 -22.16
C ILE A 124 1.85 9.94 -22.65
N ALA A 125 3.04 9.48 -22.23
CA ALA A 125 4.31 10.02 -22.66
C ALA A 125 4.73 9.45 -24.02
N CYS A 126 5.49 10.24 -24.79
CA CYS A 126 6.02 9.82 -26.08
C CYS A 126 7.44 9.23 -25.94
N GLY A 127 7.74 8.15 -26.66
CA GLY A 127 9.08 7.56 -26.73
C GLY A 127 9.14 6.09 -26.30
N ASP A 128 10.36 5.56 -26.12
CA ASP A 128 10.58 4.25 -25.51
C ASP A 128 10.44 4.36 -23.98
N LEU A 129 9.52 3.59 -23.42
CA LEU A 129 9.13 3.62 -22.01
C LEU A 129 9.54 2.35 -21.26
N SER A 130 10.35 1.49 -21.88
CA SER A 130 10.75 0.19 -21.32
C SER A 130 11.36 0.34 -19.90
N ASP A 131 12.24 1.32 -19.71
CA ASP A 131 12.86 1.61 -18.40
C ASP A 131 11.84 2.06 -17.34
N HIS A 132 10.83 2.83 -17.75
CA HIS A 132 9.76 3.30 -16.85
C HIS A 132 8.85 2.15 -16.42
N ILE A 133 8.56 1.21 -17.32
CA ILE A 133 7.77 0.00 -17.03
C ILE A 133 8.53 -0.89 -16.04
N VAL A 134 9.82 -1.12 -16.27
CA VAL A 134 10.68 -1.90 -15.36
C VAL A 134 10.74 -1.24 -13.98
N TYR A 135 10.94 0.08 -13.93
CA TYR A 135 10.91 0.82 -12.67
C TYR A 135 9.56 0.67 -11.96
N GLY A 136 8.44 0.80 -12.68
CA GLY A 136 7.11 0.59 -12.13
C GLY A 136 6.94 -0.79 -11.49
N LEU A 137 7.39 -1.84 -12.17
CA LEU A 137 7.37 -3.20 -11.64
C LEU A 137 8.26 -3.34 -10.41
N MET A 138 9.46 -2.77 -10.44
CA MET A 138 10.38 -2.77 -9.30
C MET A 138 9.78 -2.09 -8.07
N VAL A 139 9.06 -0.97 -8.26
CA VAL A 139 8.33 -0.30 -7.18
C VAL A 139 7.28 -1.22 -6.57
N ILE A 140 6.46 -1.90 -7.39
CA ILE A 140 5.42 -2.83 -6.92
C ILE A 140 6.04 -3.99 -6.12
N VAL A 141 7.12 -4.59 -6.64
CA VAL A 141 7.79 -5.70 -5.96
C VAL A 141 8.45 -5.25 -4.65
N ALA A 142 9.18 -4.12 -4.67
CA ALA A 142 9.89 -3.58 -3.50
C ALA A 142 8.96 -3.02 -2.40
N SER A 143 7.69 -2.76 -2.73
CA SER A 143 6.67 -2.32 -1.78
C SER A 143 5.72 -3.47 -1.40
N VAL A 144 4.72 -3.72 -2.23
CA VAL A 144 3.64 -4.70 -2.01
C VAL A 144 4.17 -6.12 -1.95
N GLY A 145 5.03 -6.50 -2.89
CA GLY A 145 5.58 -7.85 -2.96
C GLY A 145 6.40 -8.20 -1.71
N PHE A 146 7.26 -7.27 -1.30
CA PHE A 146 8.07 -7.40 -0.09
C PHE A 146 7.20 -7.58 1.16
N ASP A 147 6.21 -6.70 1.37
CA ASP A 147 5.36 -6.76 2.55
C ASP A 147 4.52 -8.04 2.61
N LEU A 148 3.88 -8.41 1.49
CA LEU A 148 3.10 -9.65 1.41
C LEU A 148 3.94 -10.89 1.70
N PHE A 149 5.16 -10.96 1.16
CA PHE A 149 6.07 -12.08 1.40
C PHE A 149 6.33 -12.28 2.91
N PHE A 150 6.69 -11.20 3.62
CA PHE A 150 6.98 -11.31 5.06
C PHE A 150 5.73 -11.46 5.92
N ILE A 151 4.58 -10.93 5.50
CA ILE A 151 3.28 -11.19 6.15
C ILE A 151 2.95 -12.68 6.06
N ILE A 152 3.00 -13.26 4.86
CA ILE A 152 2.71 -14.68 4.63
C ILE A 152 3.67 -15.55 5.45
N LEU A 153 4.95 -15.22 5.45
CA LEU A 153 5.96 -15.93 6.25
C LEU A 153 5.64 -15.87 7.75
N SER A 154 5.33 -14.67 8.27
CA SER A 154 4.99 -14.46 9.68
C SER A 154 3.77 -15.27 10.08
N TYR A 155 2.73 -15.28 9.26
CA TYR A 155 1.51 -16.05 9.52
C TYR A 155 1.69 -17.56 9.35
N GLY A 156 2.52 -18.02 8.42
CA GLY A 156 2.90 -19.42 8.32
C GLY A 156 3.59 -19.91 9.60
N LEU A 157 4.50 -19.10 10.16
CA LEU A 157 5.17 -19.40 11.43
C LEU A 157 4.22 -19.32 12.63
N ILE A 158 3.30 -18.35 12.65
CA ILE A 158 2.25 -18.27 13.68
C ILE A 158 1.41 -19.53 13.68
N LEU A 159 0.88 -19.94 12.52
CA LEU A 159 0.05 -21.14 12.40
C LEU A 159 0.81 -22.37 12.90
N HIS A 160 2.06 -22.52 12.47
CA HIS A 160 2.92 -23.61 12.92
C HIS A 160 3.11 -23.61 14.46
N ALA A 161 3.32 -22.45 15.09
CA ALA A 161 3.39 -22.35 16.55
C ALA A 161 2.08 -22.69 17.23
N VAL A 162 0.94 -22.17 16.73
CA VAL A 162 -0.38 -22.41 17.31
C VAL A 162 -0.73 -23.89 17.31
N PHE A 163 -0.43 -24.62 16.23
CA PHE A 163 -0.67 -26.07 16.18
C PHE A 163 0.17 -26.88 17.18
N ARG A 164 1.29 -26.34 17.67
CA ARG A 164 2.12 -26.98 18.71
C ARG A 164 1.63 -26.72 20.13
N ILE A 165 0.71 -25.77 20.35
CA ILE A 165 0.15 -25.49 21.67
C ILE A 165 -0.75 -26.65 22.09
N PRO A 166 -0.60 -27.26 23.28
CA PRO A 166 -1.43 -28.41 23.68
C PRO A 166 -2.87 -28.02 24.12
N SER A 167 -3.09 -26.81 24.65
CA SER A 167 -4.42 -26.35 25.09
C SER A 167 -5.27 -25.84 23.92
N TRP A 168 -6.51 -26.34 23.84
CA TRP A 168 -7.49 -25.90 22.84
C TRP A 168 -7.97 -24.48 23.10
N GLU A 169 -8.15 -24.07 24.37
CA GLU A 169 -8.53 -22.69 24.70
C GLU A 169 -7.45 -21.69 24.25
N ALA A 170 -6.19 -22.03 24.47
CA ALA A 170 -5.06 -21.21 24.06
C ALA A 170 -4.95 -21.09 22.52
N ARG A 171 -5.25 -22.16 21.78
CA ARG A 171 -5.37 -22.12 20.30
C ARG A 171 -6.50 -21.20 19.86
N GLY A 172 -7.69 -21.36 20.43
CA GLY A 172 -8.86 -20.53 20.10
C GLY A 172 -8.60 -19.04 20.30
N LYS A 173 -7.92 -18.69 21.41
CA LYS A 173 -7.52 -17.30 21.68
C LYS A 173 -6.51 -16.76 20.65
N ALA A 174 -5.54 -17.58 20.25
CA ALA A 174 -4.58 -17.21 19.22
C ALA A 174 -5.26 -16.98 17.87
N PHE A 175 -6.19 -17.86 17.46
CA PHE A 175 -6.96 -17.69 16.23
C PHE A 175 -7.88 -16.47 16.26
N SER A 176 -8.56 -16.20 17.37
CA SER A 176 -9.39 -14.99 17.51
C SER A 176 -8.56 -13.71 17.37
N THR A 177 -7.36 -13.67 17.96
CA THR A 177 -6.48 -12.49 17.91
C THR A 177 -5.83 -12.32 16.53
N CYS A 178 -5.40 -13.42 15.90
CA CYS A 178 -4.73 -13.39 14.59
C CYS A 178 -5.71 -13.22 13.43
N GLY A 179 -6.92 -13.75 13.58
CA GLY A 179 -7.97 -13.74 12.57
C GLY A 179 -8.52 -12.35 12.31
N SER A 180 -8.68 -11.51 13.34
CA SER A 180 -9.08 -10.11 13.14
C SER A 180 -8.03 -9.34 12.34
N HIS A 181 -6.75 -9.55 12.62
CA HIS A 181 -5.66 -8.91 11.87
C HIS A 181 -5.56 -9.44 10.42
N LEU A 182 -5.77 -10.75 10.20
CA LEU A 182 -5.88 -11.30 8.84
C LEU A 182 -7.06 -10.71 8.06
N CYS A 183 -8.17 -10.41 8.73
CA CYS A 183 -9.31 -9.75 8.10
C CYS A 183 -8.91 -8.35 7.61
N VAL A 184 -8.23 -7.55 8.44
CA VAL A 184 -7.72 -6.23 8.05
C VAL A 184 -6.74 -6.35 6.87
N ILE A 185 -5.77 -7.25 6.95
CA ILE A 185 -4.82 -7.51 5.83
C ILE A 185 -5.57 -7.89 4.55
N ALA A 186 -6.56 -8.79 4.65
CA ALA A 186 -7.35 -9.21 3.51
C ALA A 186 -8.12 -8.05 2.89
N LEU A 187 -8.76 -7.19 3.70
CA LEU A 187 -9.48 -6.01 3.23
C LEU A 187 -8.53 -5.03 2.53
N PHE A 188 -7.37 -4.75 3.13
CA PHE A 188 -6.36 -3.86 2.57
C PHE A 188 -5.81 -4.32 1.21
N TYR A 189 -5.52 -5.61 1.05
CA TYR A 189 -4.95 -6.15 -0.21
C TYR A 189 -5.99 -6.57 -1.25
N SER A 190 -7.26 -6.79 -0.86
CA SER A 190 -8.31 -7.26 -1.77
C SER A 190 -8.52 -6.35 -3.00
N PRO A 191 -8.59 -5.01 -2.88
CA PRO A 191 -8.74 -4.13 -4.04
C PRO A 191 -7.60 -4.28 -5.04
N VAL A 192 -6.35 -4.41 -4.58
CA VAL A 192 -5.17 -4.60 -5.46
C VAL A 192 -5.28 -5.90 -6.23
N ILE A 193 -5.54 -6.99 -5.51
CA ILE A 193 -5.65 -8.33 -6.10
C ILE A 193 -6.78 -8.34 -7.11
N PHE A 194 -7.94 -7.76 -6.77
CA PHE A 194 -9.08 -7.67 -7.66
C PHE A 194 -8.76 -6.87 -8.93
N SER A 195 -8.15 -5.69 -8.81
CA SER A 195 -7.77 -4.85 -9.95
C SER A 195 -6.78 -5.56 -10.88
N VAL A 196 -5.77 -6.23 -10.33
CA VAL A 196 -4.81 -7.03 -11.13
C VAL A 196 -5.50 -8.19 -11.83
N LEU A 197 -6.35 -8.95 -11.12
CA LEU A 197 -7.08 -10.07 -11.70
C LEU A 197 -8.05 -9.61 -12.80
N ALA A 198 -8.77 -8.51 -12.59
CA ALA A 198 -9.69 -7.96 -13.58
C ALA A 198 -8.95 -7.56 -14.87
N GLN A 199 -7.76 -6.97 -14.75
CA GLN A 199 -6.91 -6.62 -15.89
C GLN A 199 -6.39 -7.87 -16.61
N VAL A 200 -5.85 -8.86 -15.89
CA VAL A 200 -5.28 -10.09 -16.47
C VAL A 200 -6.36 -10.93 -17.15
N LEU A 201 -7.56 -11.02 -16.58
CA LEU A 201 -8.69 -11.78 -17.13
C LEU A 201 -9.42 -11.02 -18.24
N GLY A 202 -8.99 -9.80 -18.58
CA GLY A 202 -9.58 -9.00 -19.65
C GLY A 202 -11.00 -8.51 -19.37
N TYR A 203 -11.41 -8.45 -18.10
CA TYR A 203 -12.70 -7.86 -17.73
C TYR A 203 -12.68 -6.37 -18.05
N ARG A 204 -13.45 -5.98 -19.09
CA ARG A 204 -13.67 -4.56 -19.43
C ARG A 204 -14.58 -3.93 -18.37
N MET A 205 -13.98 -3.46 -17.30
CA MET A 205 -14.65 -2.65 -16.28
C MET A 205 -14.97 -1.27 -16.86
N ALA A 206 -16.15 -0.73 -16.57
CA ALA A 206 -16.45 0.66 -16.91
C ALA A 206 -15.43 1.59 -16.20
N PRO A 207 -14.93 2.66 -16.84
CA PRO A 207 -13.92 3.56 -16.26
C PRO A 207 -14.33 4.10 -14.88
N HIS A 208 -15.63 4.34 -14.67
CA HIS A 208 -16.18 4.77 -13.38
C HIS A 208 -16.07 3.70 -12.28
N LEU A 209 -16.20 2.41 -12.62
CA LEU A 209 -16.03 1.31 -11.69
C LEU A 209 -14.55 1.13 -11.31
N GLN A 210 -13.63 1.26 -12.26
CA GLN A 210 -12.19 1.30 -11.98
C GLN A 210 -11.84 2.46 -11.04
N ILE A 211 -12.35 3.66 -11.32
CA ILE A 211 -12.14 4.82 -10.47
C ILE A 211 -12.71 4.59 -9.06
N ILE A 212 -13.90 3.99 -8.92
CA ILE A 212 -14.49 3.70 -7.61
C ILE A 212 -13.68 2.66 -6.85
N ILE A 213 -13.21 1.60 -7.51
CA ILE A 213 -12.37 0.56 -6.90
C ILE A 213 -11.01 1.14 -6.48
N ASP A 214 -10.40 1.96 -7.33
CA ASP A 214 -9.14 2.64 -7.04
C ASP A 214 -9.30 3.67 -5.91
N ASN A 215 -10.49 4.25 -5.72
CA ASN A 215 -10.76 5.11 -4.58
C ASN A 215 -11.11 4.34 -3.32
N LEU A 216 -11.82 3.20 -3.43
CA LEU A 216 -12.02 2.26 -2.31
C LEU A 216 -10.68 1.72 -1.81
N TYR A 217 -9.74 1.46 -2.73
CA TYR A 217 -8.36 1.09 -2.44
C TYR A 217 -7.62 2.09 -1.54
N PHE A 218 -7.99 3.38 -1.58
CA PHE A 218 -7.40 4.41 -0.71
C PHE A 218 -8.29 4.83 0.47
N LEU A 219 -9.55 4.37 0.54
CA LEU A 219 -10.50 4.77 1.58
C LEU A 219 -10.84 3.66 2.57
N VAL A 220 -10.67 2.40 2.19
CA VAL A 220 -10.99 1.26 3.05
C VAL A 220 -9.69 0.77 3.70
N PRO A 221 -9.55 0.90 5.03
CA PRO A 221 -8.41 0.37 5.79
C PRO A 221 -8.39 -1.18 5.83
#